data_AF-A0A0Q8X5S8-F1
#
_entry.id   AF-A0A0Q8X5S8-F1
#
_cell.length_a   1.000
_cell.length_b   1.000
_cell.length_c   1.000
_cell.angle_alpha   90.00
_cell.angle_beta   90.00
_cell.angle_gamma   90.00
#
_symmetry.space_group_name_H-M   'P 1'
#
loop_
_entity.id
_entity.type
_entity.pdbx_description
1 polymer ?
#
loop_
_entity_poly.entity_id
_entity_poly.type
_entity_poly.pdbx_seq_one_letter_code
_entity_poly.pdbx_strand_id
1 'polypeptide(L)'
;MVFELETDAGGWPPVSSERVWAIGLGNDLYRVDNVPWFVRDLSVGDVVRAKAAGPDLNPVFVEMVERSDHVTIRLICRRQGPLEGDLARSLQPFTALGVYGEGAPQYGMLALDIAPSAPLDAIVATLRRGSEDGSWEYEEGRITQAWIEATAS
;
A
#
# COMPACT_ATOMS: atom_id res chain seq x y z
N MET A 1 -10.60 0.78 10.83
CA MET A 1 -10.98 -0.62 10.53
C MET A 1 -9.77 -1.52 10.77
N VAL A 2 -9.97 -2.74 11.24
CA VAL A 2 -8.89 -3.70 11.54
C VAL A 2 -8.86 -4.79 10.49
N PHE A 3 -7.67 -5.08 9.97
CA PHE A 3 -7.38 -6.28 9.19
C PHE A 3 -6.47 -7.17 10.02
N GLU A 4 -6.87 -8.41 10.23
CA GLU A 4 -6.03 -9.43 10.84
C GLU A 4 -5.06 -9.97 9.79
N LEU A 5 -3.82 -10.22 10.19
CA LEU A 5 -2.73 -10.59 9.29
C LEU A 5 -2.12 -11.91 9.73
N GLU A 6 -1.91 -12.79 8.76
CA GLU A 6 -1.13 -14.02 8.95
C GLU A 6 0.34 -13.72 8.66
N THR A 7 1.18 -13.94 9.67
CA THR A 7 2.63 -13.86 9.52
C THR A 7 3.15 -15.16 8.90
N ASP A 8 3.94 -15.04 7.83
CA ASP A 8 4.56 -16.18 7.16
C ASP A 8 5.72 -16.78 7.97
N ALA A 9 6.31 -17.87 7.47
CA ALA A 9 7.44 -18.54 8.11
C ALA A 9 8.71 -17.66 8.22
N GLY A 10 8.80 -16.60 7.41
CA GLY A 10 9.87 -15.60 7.44
C GLY A 10 9.64 -14.47 8.43
N GLY A 11 8.50 -14.45 9.13
CA GLY A 11 8.16 -13.37 10.06
C GLY A 11 7.53 -12.14 9.38
N TRP A 12 7.04 -12.28 8.14
CA TRP A 12 6.42 -11.19 7.40
C TRP A 12 4.89 -11.36 7.25
N PRO A 13 4.08 -10.32 7.52
CA PRO A 13 4.44 -9.04 8.11
C PRO A 13 4.79 -9.19 9.61
N PRO A 14 5.56 -8.24 10.19
CA PRO A 14 6.02 -8.29 11.59
C PRO A 14 4.93 -7.90 12.61
N VAL A 15 3.68 -7.80 12.16
CA VAL A 15 2.50 -7.40 12.94
C VAL A 15 1.37 -8.37 12.66
N SER A 16 0.56 -8.66 13.69
CA SER A 16 -0.60 -9.57 13.58
C SER A 16 -1.88 -8.88 13.09
N SER A 17 -1.88 -7.55 12.99
CA SER A 17 -2.99 -6.79 12.45
C SER A 17 -2.52 -5.42 11.98
N GLU A 18 -3.29 -4.83 11.06
CA GLU A 18 -3.13 -3.46 10.62
C GLU A 18 -4.43 -2.68 10.80
N ARG A 19 -4.31 -1.43 11.24
CA ARG A 19 -5.43 -0.49 11.29
C ARG A 19 -5.39 0.41 10.07
N VAL A 20 -6.45 0.31 9.27
CA VAL A 20 -6.63 1.08 8.04
C VAL A 20 -7.75 2.11 8.28
N TRP A 21 -7.51 3.35 7.88
CA TRP A 21 -8.51 4.42 7.90
C TRP A 21 -9.55 4.18 6.81
N ALA A 22 -10.81 4.44 7.14
CA ALA A 22 -11.90 4.23 6.21
C ALA A 22 -13.08 5.16 6.53
N ILE A 23 -13.78 5.56 5.49
CA ILE A 23 -15.00 6.36 5.55
C ILE A 23 -16.20 5.42 5.62
N GLY A 24 -17.03 5.56 6.67
CA GLY A 24 -18.26 4.78 6.79
C GLY A 24 -19.30 5.18 5.74
N LEU A 25 -19.84 4.18 5.03
CA LEU A 25 -20.90 4.35 4.03
C LEU A 25 -22.28 3.91 4.53
N GLY A 26 -22.35 3.36 5.75
CA GLY A 26 -23.56 2.76 6.35
C GLY A 26 -23.68 1.27 6.04
N ASN A 27 -24.56 0.56 6.76
CA ASN A 27 -24.81 -0.89 6.59
C ASN A 27 -23.52 -1.76 6.64
N ASP A 28 -22.65 -1.49 7.62
CA ASP A 28 -21.36 -2.17 7.79
C ASP A 28 -20.40 -2.02 6.58
N LEU A 29 -20.64 -1.05 5.70
CA LEU A 29 -19.79 -0.74 4.55
C LEU A 29 -18.85 0.43 4.85
N TYR A 30 -17.61 0.28 4.39
CA TYR A 30 -16.53 1.23 4.60
C TYR A 30 -15.71 1.39 3.31
N ARG A 31 -15.39 2.62 2.93
CA ARG A 31 -14.45 2.93 1.85
C ARG A 31 -13.07 3.15 2.44
N VAL A 32 -12.05 2.42 1.98
CA VAL A 32 -10.66 2.59 2.38
C VAL A 32 -10.17 4.00 2.02
N ASP A 33 -9.52 4.67 2.98
CA ASP A 33 -9.15 6.09 2.89
C ASP A 33 -7.64 6.35 3.06
N ASN A 34 -6.85 5.32 3.35
CA ASN A 34 -5.40 5.44 3.35
C ASN A 34 -4.72 4.17 2.79
N VAL A 35 -3.46 4.32 2.43
CA VAL A 35 -2.68 3.26 1.78
C VAL A 35 -2.20 2.23 2.81
N PRO A 36 -2.42 0.91 2.59
CA PRO A 36 -2.01 -0.11 3.55
C PRO A 36 -0.51 -0.47 3.44
N TRP A 37 0.14 -0.60 4.59
CA TRP A 37 1.54 -1.03 4.71
C TRP A 37 1.72 -2.54 4.64
N PHE A 38 0.76 -3.34 5.08
CA PHE A 38 0.92 -4.79 5.19
C PHE A 38 -0.25 -5.59 4.62
N VAL A 39 -1.47 -5.06 4.72
CA VAL A 39 -2.64 -5.71 4.09
C VAL A 39 -2.34 -5.92 2.60
N ARG A 40 -2.49 -7.17 2.15
CA ARG A 40 -2.38 -7.54 0.73
C ARG A 40 -3.76 -7.44 0.08
N ASP A 41 -3.76 -7.19 -1.23
CA ASP A 41 -4.97 -7.13 -2.04
C ASP A 41 -6.01 -6.12 -1.50
N LEU A 42 -5.52 -4.93 -1.13
CA LEU A 42 -6.32 -3.79 -0.68
C LEU A 42 -5.70 -2.48 -1.20
N SER A 43 -6.52 -1.56 -1.68
CA SER A 43 -6.10 -0.23 -2.10
C SER A 43 -7.06 0.87 -1.64
N VAL A 44 -6.59 2.12 -1.69
CA VAL A 44 -7.42 3.30 -1.45
C VAL A 44 -8.65 3.27 -2.35
N GLY A 45 -9.80 3.64 -1.81
CA GLY A 45 -11.07 3.65 -2.53
C GLY A 45 -11.82 2.31 -2.58
N ASP A 46 -11.19 1.18 -2.24
CA ASP A 46 -11.88 -0.10 -2.12
C ASP A 46 -13.04 0.02 -1.12
N VAL A 47 -14.18 -0.61 -1.42
CA VAL A 47 -15.29 -0.73 -0.50
C VAL A 47 -15.30 -2.12 0.08
N VAL A 48 -15.32 -2.19 1.41
CA VAL A 48 -15.33 -3.44 2.15
C VAL A 48 -16.47 -3.48 3.13
N ARG A 49 -16.85 -4.70 3.51
CA ARG A 49 -17.72 -4.93 4.66
C ARG A 49 -16.85 -5.21 5.87
N ALA A 50 -17.16 -4.57 6.99
CA ALA A 50 -16.48 -4.80 8.26
C ALA A 50 -17.47 -4.72 9.42
N LYS A 51 -17.28 -5.53 10.45
CA LYS A 51 -18.22 -5.62 11.58
C LYS A 51 -17.53 -5.34 12.89
N ALA A 52 -18.15 -4.52 13.72
CA ALA A 52 -17.72 -4.33 15.09
C ALA A 52 -18.39 -5.38 15.99
N ALA A 53 -17.62 -6.03 16.87
CA ALA A 53 -18.16 -6.96 17.86
C ALA A 53 -18.94 -6.25 18.99
N GLY A 54 -18.89 -4.91 19.05
CA GLY A 54 -19.61 -4.07 20.00
C GLY A 54 -19.47 -2.58 19.64
N PRO A 55 -20.25 -1.69 20.26
CA PRO A 55 -20.35 -0.28 19.88
C PRO A 55 -19.04 0.51 19.99
N ASP A 56 -18.13 0.11 20.89
CA ASP A 56 -16.86 0.80 21.13
C ASP A 56 -15.65 0.07 20.53
N LEU A 57 -15.87 -1.01 19.78
CA LEU A 57 -14.82 -1.78 19.14
C LEU A 57 -14.63 -1.37 17.69
N ASN A 58 -13.38 -1.37 17.23
CA ASN A 58 -13.10 -1.12 15.82
C ASN A 58 -13.73 -2.23 14.97
N PRO A 59 -14.34 -1.88 13.82
CA PRO A 59 -14.86 -2.89 12.90
C PRO A 59 -13.71 -3.71 12.31
N VAL A 60 -13.89 -5.02 12.26
CA VAL A 60 -12.96 -6.00 11.69
C VAL A 60 -13.43 -6.35 10.28
N PHE A 61 -12.51 -6.38 9.32
CA PHE A 61 -12.78 -6.75 7.94
C PHE A 61 -13.51 -8.10 7.84
N VAL A 62 -14.48 -8.18 6.93
CA VAL A 62 -15.25 -9.41 6.64
C VAL A 62 -15.05 -9.83 5.20
N GLU A 63 -15.30 -8.94 4.25
CA GLU A 63 -15.19 -9.25 2.83
C GLU A 63 -15.02 -7.99 1.98
N MET A 64 -14.45 -8.19 0.80
CA MET A 64 -14.39 -7.17 -0.25
C MET A 64 -15.76 -7.03 -0.92
N VAL A 65 -16.22 -5.80 -1.12
CA VAL A 65 -17.51 -5.49 -1.75
C VAL A 65 -17.33 -4.86 -3.12
N GLU A 66 -16.39 -3.93 -3.26
CA GLU A 66 -16.10 -3.23 -4.51
C GLU A 66 -14.62 -2.87 -4.59
N ARG A 67 -14.03 -3.04 -5.76
CA ARG A 67 -12.63 -2.68 -6.03
C ARG A 67 -12.55 -1.27 -6.61
N SER A 68 -11.59 -0.49 -6.15
CA SER A 68 -11.14 0.69 -6.87
C SER A 68 -10.17 0.30 -8.00
N ASP A 69 -9.74 1.28 -8.78
CA ASP A 69 -8.66 1.13 -9.78
C ASP A 69 -7.31 1.66 -9.29
N HIS A 70 -7.18 1.95 -7.99
CA HIS A 70 -5.90 2.37 -7.39
C HIS A 70 -4.94 1.18 -7.29
N VAL A 71 -3.64 1.45 -7.43
CA VAL A 71 -2.59 0.47 -7.23
C VAL A 71 -1.87 0.78 -5.92
N THR A 72 -1.57 -0.26 -5.14
CA THR A 72 -0.77 -0.15 -3.93
C THR A 72 0.56 -0.85 -4.11
N ILE A 73 1.64 -0.07 -4.08
CA ILE A 73 3.03 -0.55 -4.12
C ILE A 73 3.72 -0.20 -2.82
N ARG A 74 4.61 -1.06 -2.34
CA ARG A 74 5.39 -0.80 -1.13
C ARG A 74 6.86 -0.78 -1.44
N LEU A 75 7.58 0.21 -0.91
CA LEU A 75 9.03 0.26 -0.98
C LEU A 75 9.61 -0.22 0.35
N ILE A 76 10.63 -1.08 0.28
CA ILE A 76 11.50 -1.44 1.39
C ILE A 76 12.81 -0.69 1.20
N CYS A 77 12.94 0.47 1.85
CA CYS A 77 14.06 1.39 1.69
C CYS A 77 15.33 0.83 2.33
N ARG A 78 16.38 0.64 1.52
CA ARG A 78 17.62 -0.02 1.94
C ARG A 78 18.55 0.96 2.63
N ARG A 79 18.88 0.70 3.90
CA ARG A 79 19.82 1.52 4.69
C ARG A 79 21.22 1.59 4.10
N GLN A 80 21.65 0.55 3.39
CA GLN A 80 22.94 0.48 2.72
C GLN A 80 22.90 1.01 1.28
N GLY A 81 21.73 1.45 0.80
CA GLY A 81 21.55 2.00 -0.54
C GLY A 81 21.96 3.47 -0.64
N PRO A 82 21.96 4.05 -1.85
CA PRO A 82 22.37 5.44 -2.11
C PRO A 82 21.55 6.51 -1.36
N LEU A 83 20.33 6.18 -0.95
CA LEU A 83 19.45 7.05 -0.17
C LEU A 83 19.51 6.78 1.33
N GLU A 84 20.34 5.85 1.79
CA GLU A 84 20.56 5.53 3.20
C GLU A 84 19.28 5.14 3.98
N GLY A 85 18.26 4.65 3.27
CA GLY A 85 16.95 4.34 3.85
C GLY A 85 16.10 5.57 4.18
N ASP A 86 16.45 6.76 3.69
CA ASP A 86 15.68 7.99 3.89
C ASP A 86 14.34 7.92 3.12
N LEU A 87 13.23 7.90 3.87
CA LEU A 87 11.90 7.76 3.30
C LEU A 87 11.47 9.01 2.52
N ALA A 88 11.84 10.21 2.95
CA ALA A 88 11.46 11.43 2.25
C ALA A 88 12.15 11.51 0.89
N ARG A 89 13.44 11.17 0.84
CA ARG A 89 14.21 11.09 -0.41
C ARG A 89 13.73 9.95 -1.30
N SER A 90 13.30 8.83 -0.73
CA SER A 90 12.75 7.70 -1.49
C SER A 90 11.37 8.01 -2.08
N LEU A 91 10.55 8.81 -1.40
CA LEU A 91 9.22 9.21 -1.86
C LEU A 91 9.26 10.32 -2.92
N GLN A 92 10.26 11.21 -2.87
CA GLN A 92 10.36 12.39 -3.72
C GLN A 92 10.16 12.11 -5.23
N PRO A 93 10.78 11.09 -5.85
CA PRO A 93 10.58 10.79 -7.27
C PRO A 93 9.12 10.46 -7.63
N PHE A 94 8.39 9.83 -6.70
CA PHE A 94 6.99 9.45 -6.88
C PHE A 94 6.05 10.64 -6.68
N THR A 95 6.33 11.49 -5.69
CA THR A 95 5.57 12.75 -5.51
C THR A 95 5.64 13.64 -6.75
N ALA A 96 6.78 13.68 -7.44
CA ALA A 96 6.92 14.40 -8.70
C ALA A 96 6.04 13.85 -9.84
N LEU A 97 5.58 12.60 -9.71
CA LEU A 97 4.65 11.92 -10.63
C LEU A 97 3.20 11.95 -10.14
N GLY A 98 2.91 12.71 -9.07
CA GLY A 98 1.56 12.82 -8.51
C GLY A 98 1.14 11.63 -7.62
N VAL A 99 2.09 10.77 -7.22
CA VAL A 99 1.83 9.64 -6.33
C VAL A 99 1.84 10.11 -4.88
N TYR A 100 0.83 9.68 -4.13
CA TYR A 100 0.78 9.86 -2.68
C TYR A 100 1.48 8.68 -1.99
N GLY A 101 2.04 8.90 -0.79
CA GLY A 101 2.61 7.80 -0.02
C GLY A 101 2.72 8.09 1.46
N GLU A 102 2.66 7.03 2.26
CA GLU A 102 2.78 7.05 3.71
C GLU A 102 3.98 6.22 4.18
N GLY A 103 4.79 6.79 5.06
CA GLY A 103 5.96 6.14 5.61
C GLY A 103 5.67 5.37 6.90
N ALA A 104 6.32 4.22 7.06
CA ALA A 104 6.44 3.50 8.32
C ALA A 104 7.94 3.39 8.70
N PRO A 105 8.53 4.44 9.30
CA PRO A 105 9.98 4.53 9.54
C PRO A 105 10.57 3.37 10.36
N GLN A 106 9.80 2.84 11.30
CA GLN A 106 10.20 1.70 12.14
C GLN A 106 10.43 0.41 11.35
N TYR A 107 9.87 0.32 10.13
CA TYR A 107 10.05 -0.81 9.21
C TYR A 107 10.88 -0.43 7.97
N GLY A 108 11.35 0.83 7.88
CA GLY A 108 12.05 1.33 6.68
C GLY A 108 11.17 1.25 5.43
N MET A 109 9.87 1.45 5.56
CA MET A 109 8.90 1.20 4.49
C MET A 109 8.17 2.48 4.04
N LEU A 110 7.83 2.54 2.76
CA LEU A 110 6.83 3.44 2.20
C LEU A 110 5.71 2.64 1.54
N ALA A 111 4.46 3.01 1.78
CA ALA A 111 3.33 2.53 1.01
C ALA A 111 2.89 3.64 0.05
N LEU A 112 2.76 3.31 -1.24
CA LEU A 112 2.42 4.23 -2.32
C LEU A 112 0.99 4.00 -2.79
N ASP A 113 0.21 5.07 -2.87
CA ASP A 113 -1.11 5.09 -3.49
C ASP A 113 -1.00 5.69 -4.90
N ILE A 114 -1.24 4.85 -5.90
CA ILE A 114 -1.13 5.20 -7.31
C ILE A 114 -2.54 5.24 -7.91
N ALA A 115 -3.03 6.44 -8.16
CA ALA A 115 -4.33 6.65 -8.80
C ALA A 115 -4.36 6.09 -10.23
N PRO A 116 -5.54 5.69 -10.75
CA PRO A 116 -5.66 5.14 -12.11
C PRO A 116 -5.25 6.12 -13.23
N SER A 117 -5.26 7.42 -12.96
CA SER A 117 -4.82 8.46 -13.89
C SER A 117 -3.32 8.75 -13.85
N ALA A 118 -2.56 8.08 -12.98
CA ALA A 118 -1.13 8.32 -12.80
C ALA A 118 -0.31 7.77 -13.98
N PRO A 119 0.87 8.37 -14.29
CA PRO A 119 1.70 7.94 -15.42
C PRO A 119 2.45 6.63 -15.11
N LEU A 120 1.78 5.48 -15.28
CA LEU A 120 2.29 4.17 -14.87
C LEU A 120 3.68 3.85 -15.44
N ASP A 121 3.95 4.11 -16.71
CA ASP A 121 5.26 3.84 -17.32
C ASP A 121 6.40 4.57 -16.60
N ALA A 122 6.19 5.85 -16.24
CA ALA A 122 7.17 6.64 -15.51
C ALA A 122 7.35 6.16 -14.07
N ILE A 123 6.28 5.69 -13.44
CA ILE A 123 6.31 5.13 -12.09
C ILE A 123 7.07 3.80 -12.08
N VAL A 124 6.76 2.90 -13.01
CA VAL A 124 7.44 1.61 -13.16
C VAL A 124 8.93 1.82 -13.47
N ALA A 125 9.27 2.74 -14.37
CA ALA A 125 10.66 3.08 -14.67
C ALA A 125 11.40 3.61 -13.43
N THR A 126 10.72 4.41 -12.60
CA THR A 126 11.26 4.90 -11.32
C THR A 126 11.50 3.76 -10.33
N LEU A 127 10.51 2.87 -10.16
CA LEU A 127 10.62 1.70 -9.29
C LEU A 127 11.80 0.81 -9.66
N ARG A 128 11.94 0.50 -10.96
CA ARG A 128 13.04 -0.33 -11.49
C ARG A 128 14.38 0.33 -11.22
N ARG A 129 14.54 1.63 -11.52
CA ARG A 129 15.80 2.36 -11.28
C ARG A 129 16.27 2.28 -9.83
N GLY A 130 15.38 2.56 -8.88
CA GLY A 130 15.77 2.52 -7.47
C GLY A 130 15.95 1.09 -6.93
N SER A 131 15.37 0.09 -7.60
CA SER A 131 15.70 -1.31 -7.34
C SER A 131 17.08 -1.69 -7.88
N GLU A 132 17.43 -1.22 -9.08
CA GLU A 132 18.71 -1.48 -9.74
C GLU A 132 19.89 -0.80 -9.05
N ASP A 133 19.70 0.44 -8.56
CA ASP A 133 20.74 1.18 -7.83
C ASP A 133 20.83 0.81 -6.34
N GLY A 134 19.93 -0.06 -5.86
CA GLY A 134 19.89 -0.57 -4.50
C GLY A 134 19.29 0.39 -3.48
N SER A 135 18.60 1.46 -3.90
CA SER A 135 17.88 2.38 -3.01
C SER A 135 16.72 1.69 -2.27
N TRP A 136 16.00 0.80 -2.93
CA TRP A 136 14.88 0.06 -2.33
C TRP A 136 14.67 -1.30 -3.01
N GLU A 137 13.93 -2.18 -2.35
CA GLU A 137 13.13 -3.18 -3.06
C GLU A 137 11.68 -2.72 -3.09
N TYR A 138 10.86 -3.29 -3.97
CA TYR A 138 9.43 -3.00 -3.95
C TYR A 138 8.58 -4.26 -4.01
N GLU A 139 7.43 -4.20 -3.36
CA GLU A 139 6.41 -5.23 -3.35
C GLU A 139 5.12 -4.71 -3.98
N GLU A 140 4.48 -5.58 -4.76
CA GLU A 140 3.12 -5.40 -5.22
C GLU A 140 2.15 -5.72 -4.08
N GLY A 141 1.49 -4.69 -3.54
CA GLY A 141 0.48 -4.84 -2.49
C GLY A 141 -0.88 -5.20 -3.06
N ARG A 142 -1.31 -4.43 -4.06
CA ARG A 142 -2.44 -4.71 -4.94
C ARG A 142 -2.17 -4.08 -6.29
N ILE A 143 -2.44 -4.81 -7.36
CA ILE A 143 -2.23 -4.37 -8.74
C ILE A 143 -3.50 -4.48 -9.57
N THR A 144 -3.54 -3.74 -10.67
CA THR A 144 -4.63 -3.75 -11.67
C THR A 144 -4.13 -4.34 -12.98
N GLN A 145 -5.06 -4.59 -13.92
CA GLN A 145 -4.69 -5.03 -15.27
C GLN A 145 -3.79 -3.99 -15.99
N ALA A 146 -4.10 -2.70 -15.84
CA ALA A 146 -3.28 -1.62 -16.40
C ALA A 146 -1.85 -1.61 -15.83
N TRP A 147 -1.69 -1.94 -14.54
CA TRP A 147 -0.38 -2.12 -13.94
C TRP A 147 0.42 -3.26 -14.58
N ILE A 148 -0.22 -4.42 -14.77
CA ILE A 148 0.41 -5.61 -15.37
C ILE A 148 0.89 -5.30 -16.79
N GLU A 149 0.10 -4.56 -17.56
CA GLU A 149 0.48 -4.15 -18.92
C GLU A 149 1.69 -3.20 -18.93
N ALA A 150 1.72 -2.24 -17.99
CA ALA A 150 2.85 -1.31 -17.83
C ALA A 150 4.14 -2.01 -17.37
N THR A 151 4.05 -3.08 -16.56
CA THR A 151 5.22 -3.81 -16.07
C THR A 151 5.73 -4.91 -17.02
N ALA A 152 4.92 -5.31 -18.00
CA ALA A 152 5.33 -6.27 -19.03
C ALA A 152 6.24 -5.67 -20.13
N SER A 153 6.32 -4.34 -20.19
CA SER A 153 7.12 -3.58 -21.17
C SER A 153 8.53 -3.27 -20.67
#